data_AF-A0A2G8S8X2-F1
#
_entry.id   AF-A0A2G8S8X2-F1
#
_cell.length_a   1.000
_cell.length_b   1.000
_cell.length_c   1.000
_cell.angle_alpha   90.00
_cell.angle_beta   90.00
_cell.angle_gamma   90.00
#
_symmetry.space_group_name_H-M   'P 1'
#
loop_
_entity.id
_entity.type
_entity.pdbx_description
1 polymer ?
#
loop_
_entity_poly.entity_id
_entity_poly.type
_entity_poly.pdbx_seq_one_letter_code
_entity_poly.pdbx_strand_id
1 'polypeptide(L)'
;MATKFRTVSTFLTNVTALNDIATALRRSLLNNQAAIQHIDTVARTNFLERWEECRKDFQRILEMSEGAAIKFSATINYYLSLQEETNDPAEVDETIQELSAFHNKLSLLGLDQTAEFWHLDASLDKLENDIRAAVLAHKHSLSNEVENAAGRIPSLERELEELNEKKRQRQCEESWVGAQDLWDSYGSHMFKPESRTQFTAQLTHTGPAPQIRARLESPTRLLIGGWDFEEEYHIARIEVELRDMRAKLRQAESELQEYKSLNVDQVRDATDEIRRNLGAQCELQEAIFSAVKTKLMNESKSYLKALQDSRVDLSPAGQRAYRNAKHRIISSSKGWEQKAAVLVDEYAKKQK
;
A
#
# COMPACT_ATOMS: atom_id res chain seq x y z
N MET A 1 -12.99 -34.84 -23.47
CA MET A 1 -13.24 -33.44 -23.08
C MET A 1 -13.98 -32.73 -24.20
N ALA A 2 -15.20 -32.25 -23.96
CA ALA A 2 -15.97 -31.50 -24.94
C ALA A 2 -15.38 -30.08 -25.07
N THR A 3 -14.98 -29.67 -26.27
CA THR A 3 -14.43 -28.34 -26.55
C THR A 3 -15.51 -27.27 -26.38
N LYS A 4 -15.35 -26.41 -25.36
CA LYS A 4 -16.30 -25.35 -24.94
C LYS A 4 -16.55 -24.24 -25.99
N PHE A 5 -15.94 -24.28 -27.17
CA PHE A 5 -15.95 -23.18 -28.16
C PHE A 5 -16.44 -23.62 -29.55
N ARG A 6 -17.60 -24.28 -29.62
CA ARG A 6 -18.13 -24.82 -30.89
C ARG A 6 -18.53 -23.74 -31.89
N THR A 7 -19.00 -22.56 -31.44
CA THR A 7 -19.54 -21.51 -32.31
C THR A 7 -18.79 -20.18 -32.16
N VAL A 8 -18.88 -19.33 -33.19
CA VAL A 8 -18.35 -17.95 -33.17
C VAL A 8 -19.05 -17.12 -32.10
N SER A 9 -20.35 -17.34 -31.87
CA SER A 9 -21.11 -16.67 -30.81
C SER A 9 -20.52 -16.95 -29.43
N THR A 10 -20.20 -18.22 -29.10
CA THR A 10 -19.57 -18.55 -27.81
C THR A 10 -18.16 -17.95 -27.67
N PHE A 11 -17.40 -17.87 -28.77
CA PHE A 11 -16.10 -17.20 -28.76
C PHE A 11 -16.22 -15.70 -28.45
N LEU A 12 -17.15 -15.01 -29.11
CA LEU A 12 -17.43 -13.60 -28.87
C LEU A 12 -17.85 -13.34 -27.41
N THR A 13 -18.81 -14.09 -26.86
CA THR A 13 -19.26 -13.94 -25.47
C THR A 13 -18.09 -14.04 -24.47
N ASN A 14 -17.20 -15.01 -24.68
CA ASN A 14 -16.07 -15.21 -23.78
C ASN A 14 -15.00 -14.11 -23.93
N VAL A 15 -14.79 -13.59 -25.14
CA VAL A 15 -13.95 -12.40 -25.37
C VAL A 15 -14.54 -11.15 -24.70
N THR A 16 -15.86 -10.97 -24.77
CA THR A 16 -16.53 -9.88 -24.05
C THR A 16 -16.33 -10.01 -22.55
N ALA A 17 -16.52 -11.21 -21.99
CA ALA A 17 -16.28 -11.47 -20.56
C ALA A 17 -14.84 -11.19 -20.14
N LEU A 18 -13.84 -11.53 -20.97
CA LEU A 18 -12.43 -11.16 -20.72
C LEU A 18 -12.24 -9.65 -20.58
N ASN A 19 -12.84 -8.87 -21.49
CA ASN A 19 -12.72 -7.41 -21.46
C ASN A 19 -13.45 -6.79 -20.26
N ASP A 20 -14.60 -7.36 -19.88
CA ASP A 20 -15.35 -6.90 -18.71
C ASP A 20 -14.54 -7.13 -17.42
N ILE A 21 -13.90 -8.28 -17.28
CA ILE A 21 -13.00 -8.59 -16.15
C ILE A 21 -11.80 -7.63 -16.16
N ALA A 22 -11.14 -7.44 -17.31
CA ALA A 22 -10.01 -6.52 -17.42
C ALA A 22 -10.38 -5.07 -17.05
N THR A 23 -11.57 -4.63 -17.45
CA THR A 23 -12.11 -3.31 -17.10
C THR A 23 -12.40 -3.18 -15.61
N ALA A 24 -12.98 -4.22 -15.00
CA ALA A 24 -13.20 -4.27 -13.56
C ALA A 24 -11.88 -4.20 -12.78
N LEU A 25 -10.87 -4.97 -13.21
CA LEU A 25 -9.53 -4.95 -12.62
C LEU A 25 -8.87 -3.58 -12.68
N ARG A 26 -8.86 -2.93 -13.85
CA ARG A 26 -8.34 -1.55 -14.01
C ARG A 26 -9.01 -0.59 -13.04
N ARG A 27 -10.35 -0.68 -12.93
CA ARG A 27 -11.14 0.18 -12.05
C ARG A 27 -10.80 -0.08 -10.57
N SER A 28 -10.73 -1.34 -10.15
CA SER A 28 -10.40 -1.69 -8.75
C SER A 28 -8.99 -1.27 -8.37
N LEU A 29 -8.00 -1.40 -9.28
CA LEU A 29 -6.64 -0.89 -9.07
C LEU A 29 -6.62 0.64 -8.91
N LEU A 30 -7.41 1.38 -9.70
CA LEU A 30 -7.47 2.84 -9.61
C LEU A 30 -8.21 3.33 -8.36
N ASN A 31 -9.38 2.76 -8.07
CA ASN A 31 -10.27 3.23 -7.00
C ASN A 31 -9.65 3.07 -5.61
N ASN A 32 -8.76 2.09 -5.41
CA ASN A 32 -8.13 1.85 -4.11
C ASN A 32 -6.79 2.59 -3.94
N GLN A 33 -6.34 3.35 -4.93
CA GLN A 33 -5.12 4.14 -4.83
C GLN A 33 -5.17 5.16 -3.70
N ALA A 34 -6.31 5.84 -3.52
CA ALA A 34 -6.49 6.85 -2.47
C ALA A 34 -6.40 6.24 -1.06
N ALA A 35 -6.92 5.02 -0.87
CA ALA A 35 -6.82 4.32 0.40
C ALA A 35 -5.37 3.98 0.74
N ILE A 36 -4.58 3.53 -0.25
CA ILE A 36 -3.16 3.21 -0.06
C ILE A 36 -2.35 4.48 0.18
N GLN A 37 -2.63 5.57 -0.53
CA GLN A 37 -2.00 6.86 -0.28
C GLN A 37 -2.25 7.36 1.16
N HIS A 38 -3.47 7.17 1.66
CA HIS A 38 -3.80 7.52 3.03
C HIS A 38 -3.03 6.67 4.05
N ILE A 39 -2.91 5.37 3.80
CA ILE A 39 -2.06 4.47 4.61
C ILE A 39 -0.60 4.95 4.58
N ASP A 40 -0.04 5.28 3.41
CA ASP A 40 1.33 5.78 3.31
C ASP A 40 1.56 7.06 4.09
N THR A 41 0.58 7.96 4.10
CA THR A 41 0.68 9.23 4.83
C THR A 41 0.72 8.99 6.34
N VAL A 42 -0.16 8.12 6.85
CA VAL A 42 -0.27 7.84 8.29
C VAL A 42 0.85 6.90 8.77
N ALA A 43 1.19 5.89 7.98
CA ALA A 43 2.22 4.90 8.31
C ALA A 43 3.64 5.28 7.89
N ARG A 44 3.80 6.38 7.15
CA ARG A 44 5.09 6.87 6.63
C ARG A 44 5.80 5.79 5.81
N THR A 45 5.06 5.17 4.91
CA THR A 45 5.50 4.07 4.03
C THR A 45 5.48 4.50 2.56
N ASN A 46 5.91 3.60 1.67
CA ASN A 46 5.96 3.80 0.21
C ASN A 46 5.15 2.72 -0.54
N PHE A 47 4.02 2.29 0.01
CA PHE A 47 3.17 1.25 -0.59
C PHE A 47 2.47 1.71 -1.87
N LEU A 48 2.21 3.00 -2.00
CA LEU A 48 1.63 3.61 -3.19
C LEU A 48 2.50 3.37 -4.42
N GLU A 49 3.83 3.51 -4.29
CA GLU A 49 4.76 3.24 -5.39
C GLU A 49 4.65 1.79 -5.88
N ARG A 50 4.63 0.84 -4.95
CA ARG A 50 4.46 -0.59 -5.24
C ARG A 50 3.08 -0.92 -5.82
N TRP A 51 2.03 -0.23 -5.38
CA TRP A 51 0.69 -0.37 -5.96
C TRP A 51 0.64 0.15 -7.39
N GLU A 52 1.31 1.27 -7.67
CA GLU A 52 1.44 1.81 -9.01
C GLU A 52 2.27 0.90 -9.93
N GLU A 53 3.29 0.22 -9.40
CA GLU A 53 4.00 -0.85 -10.10
C GLU A 53 3.06 -2.00 -10.48
N CYS A 54 2.24 -2.50 -9.54
CA CYS A 54 1.25 -3.53 -9.83
C CYS A 54 0.28 -3.11 -10.95
N ARG A 55 -0.15 -1.84 -10.95
CA ARG A 55 -0.99 -1.28 -12.02
C ARG A 55 -0.26 -1.23 -13.36
N LYS A 56 1.02 -0.82 -13.38
CA LYS A 56 1.85 -0.79 -14.59
C LYS A 56 2.08 -2.20 -15.13
N ASP A 57 2.33 -3.18 -14.26
CA ASP A 57 2.48 -4.57 -14.64
C ASP A 57 1.18 -5.14 -15.22
N PHE A 58 0.04 -4.84 -14.62
CA PHE A 58 -1.25 -5.21 -15.21
C PHE A 58 -1.44 -4.60 -16.60
N GLN A 59 -1.13 -3.31 -16.77
CA GLN A 59 -1.21 -2.66 -18.07
C GLN A 59 -0.28 -3.33 -19.11
N ARG A 60 0.95 -3.70 -18.72
CA ARG A 60 1.87 -4.44 -19.59
C ARG A 60 1.31 -5.80 -20.00
N ILE A 61 0.65 -6.52 -19.10
CA ILE A 61 -0.02 -7.79 -19.42
C ILE A 61 -1.09 -7.58 -20.49
N LEU A 62 -1.89 -6.52 -20.39
CA LEU A 62 -2.94 -6.22 -21.36
C LEU A 62 -2.34 -5.85 -22.73
N GLU A 63 -1.25 -5.08 -22.77
CA GLU A 63 -0.52 -4.75 -24.01
C GLU A 63 0.10 -6.00 -24.67
N MET A 64 0.67 -6.90 -23.87
CA MET A 64 1.19 -8.18 -24.37
C MET A 64 0.07 -9.04 -24.94
N SER A 65 -1.08 -9.06 -24.27
CA SER A 65 -2.26 -9.82 -24.70
C SER A 65 -2.90 -9.24 -25.97
N GLU A 66 -2.97 -7.90 -26.08
CA GLU A 66 -3.37 -7.18 -27.29
C GLU A 66 -2.45 -7.57 -28.46
N GLY A 67 -1.14 -7.45 -28.28
CA GLY A 67 -0.16 -7.80 -29.30
C GLY A 67 -0.23 -9.27 -29.72
N ALA A 68 -0.46 -10.17 -28.77
CA ALA A 68 -0.66 -11.59 -29.03
C ALA A 68 -1.92 -11.86 -29.86
N ALA A 69 -3.04 -11.21 -29.53
CA ALA A 69 -4.30 -11.34 -30.26
C ALA A 69 -4.21 -10.81 -31.70
N ILE A 70 -3.55 -9.66 -31.91
CA ILE A 70 -3.30 -9.10 -33.25
C ILE A 70 -2.45 -10.07 -34.08
N LYS A 71 -1.34 -10.57 -33.51
CA LYS A 71 -0.49 -11.57 -34.19
C LYS A 71 -1.28 -12.84 -34.52
N PHE A 72 -2.16 -13.27 -33.63
CA PHE A 72 -2.97 -14.46 -33.85
C PHE A 72 -4.02 -14.25 -34.95
N SER A 73 -4.67 -13.10 -34.98
CA SER A 73 -5.58 -12.71 -36.07
C SER A 73 -4.86 -12.68 -37.42
N ALA A 74 -3.68 -12.06 -37.49
CA ALA A 74 -2.86 -12.06 -38.70
C ALA A 74 -2.46 -13.49 -39.14
N THR A 75 -2.17 -14.36 -38.17
CA THR A 75 -1.86 -15.78 -38.42
C THR A 75 -3.07 -16.53 -39.00
N ILE A 76 -4.28 -16.28 -38.48
CA ILE A 76 -5.53 -16.83 -39.03
C ILE A 76 -5.75 -16.34 -40.47
N ASN A 77 -5.55 -15.05 -40.73
CA ASN A 77 -5.74 -14.49 -42.08
C ASN A 77 -4.74 -15.04 -43.10
N TYR A 78 -3.49 -15.24 -42.70
CA TYR A 78 -2.51 -15.90 -43.56
C TYR A 78 -2.86 -17.38 -43.81
N TYR A 79 -3.40 -18.10 -42.82
CA TYR A 79 -3.96 -19.44 -43.08
C TYR A 79 -5.11 -19.42 -44.09
N LEU A 80 -5.94 -18.38 -44.09
CA LEU A 80 -7.04 -18.22 -45.03
C LEU A 80 -6.53 -17.92 -46.45
N SER A 81 -5.48 -17.11 -46.62
CA SER A 81 -4.93 -16.80 -47.95
C SER A 81 -4.33 -18.03 -48.64
N LEU A 82 -3.70 -18.95 -47.87
CA LEU A 82 -3.18 -20.22 -48.41
C LEU A 82 -4.27 -21.13 -49.01
N GLN A 83 -5.55 -20.86 -48.71
CA GLN A 83 -6.69 -21.59 -49.26
C GLN A 83 -7.08 -21.07 -50.66
N GLU A 84 -6.85 -19.79 -50.93
CA GLU A 84 -7.18 -19.14 -52.20
C GLU A 84 -6.20 -19.55 -53.31
N GLU A 85 -4.92 -19.72 -52.95
CA GLU A 85 -3.80 -20.13 -53.83
C GLU A 85 -3.91 -21.61 -54.27
N THR A 86 -4.54 -22.49 -53.48
CA THR A 86 -4.65 -23.94 -53.78
C THR A 86 -5.63 -24.32 -54.90
N ASN A 87 -6.01 -23.37 -55.75
CA ASN A 87 -6.83 -23.61 -56.93
C ASN A 87 -6.00 -24.02 -58.16
N ASP A 88 -4.70 -23.72 -58.18
CA ASP A 88 -3.80 -24.15 -59.25
C ASP A 88 -3.06 -25.46 -58.88
N PRO A 89 -3.19 -26.55 -59.66
CA PRO A 89 -2.39 -27.75 -59.50
C PRO A 89 -0.87 -27.53 -59.52
N ALA A 90 -0.39 -26.46 -60.18
CA ALA A 90 1.03 -26.10 -60.23
C ALA A 90 1.57 -25.55 -58.91
N GLU A 91 0.69 -25.03 -58.04
CA GLU A 91 1.05 -24.36 -56.78
C GLU A 91 0.96 -25.31 -55.56
N VAL A 92 0.53 -26.55 -55.75
CA VAL A 92 0.32 -27.53 -54.65
C VAL A 92 1.59 -27.78 -53.83
N ASP A 93 2.76 -27.86 -54.48
CA ASP A 93 4.03 -28.07 -53.78
C ASP A 93 4.45 -26.86 -52.96
N GLU A 94 4.17 -25.64 -53.45
CA GLU A 94 4.39 -24.38 -52.73
C GLU A 94 3.45 -24.29 -51.52
N THR A 95 2.17 -24.61 -51.70
CA THR A 95 1.22 -24.61 -50.57
C THR A 95 1.57 -25.64 -49.51
N ILE A 96 2.11 -26.81 -49.88
CA ILE A 96 2.61 -27.80 -48.90
C ILE A 96 3.76 -27.21 -48.06
N GLN A 97 4.68 -26.48 -48.70
CA GLN A 97 5.78 -25.82 -48.00
C GLN A 97 5.28 -24.71 -47.07
N GLU A 98 4.43 -23.81 -47.58
CA GLU A 98 3.86 -22.70 -46.82
C GLU A 98 3.00 -23.19 -45.64
N LEU A 99 2.16 -24.22 -45.82
CA LEU A 99 1.38 -24.81 -44.71
C LEU A 99 2.25 -25.51 -43.66
N SER A 100 3.38 -26.09 -44.08
CA SER A 100 4.36 -26.67 -43.15
C SER A 100 5.04 -25.58 -42.32
N ALA A 101 5.46 -24.49 -42.97
CA ALA A 101 6.03 -23.32 -42.31
C ALA A 101 5.01 -22.66 -41.36
N PHE A 102 3.76 -22.51 -41.82
CA PHE A 102 2.64 -22.04 -41.03
C PHE A 102 2.44 -22.86 -39.75
N HIS A 103 2.42 -24.19 -39.86
CA HIS A 103 2.22 -25.08 -38.71
C HIS A 103 3.31 -24.89 -37.65
N ASN A 104 4.57 -24.76 -38.08
CA ASN A 104 5.70 -24.48 -37.20
C ASN A 104 5.59 -23.08 -36.55
N LYS A 105 5.19 -22.06 -37.32
CA LYS A 105 5.01 -20.70 -36.79
C LYS A 105 3.86 -20.62 -35.79
N LEU A 106 2.76 -21.31 -36.06
CA LEU A 106 1.59 -21.37 -35.18
C LEU A 106 1.95 -22.02 -33.85
N SER A 107 2.72 -23.10 -33.82
CA SER A 107 3.12 -23.75 -32.56
C SER A 107 3.94 -22.82 -31.66
N LEU A 108 4.83 -22.02 -32.26
CA LEU A 108 5.70 -21.05 -31.58
C LEU A 108 4.98 -19.76 -31.14
N LEU A 109 3.73 -19.53 -31.56
CA LEU A 109 3.00 -18.33 -31.20
C LEU A 109 2.70 -18.29 -29.69
N GLY A 110 3.34 -17.37 -28.97
CA GLY A 110 3.12 -17.12 -27.54
C GLY A 110 1.81 -16.36 -27.31
N LEU A 111 0.78 -17.09 -26.86
CA LEU A 111 -0.54 -16.55 -26.48
C LEU A 111 -0.81 -16.73 -24.98
N ASP A 112 0.19 -17.20 -24.25
CA ASP A 112 0.11 -17.50 -22.83
C ASP A 112 0.76 -16.35 -22.06
N GLN A 113 0.03 -15.81 -21.09
CA GLN A 113 0.46 -14.75 -20.17
C GLN A 113 0.36 -15.22 -18.71
N THR A 114 0.24 -16.53 -18.48
CA THR A 114 0.02 -17.11 -17.15
C THR A 114 1.13 -16.70 -16.19
N ALA A 115 2.40 -16.76 -16.60
CA ALA A 115 3.51 -16.41 -15.74
C ALA A 115 3.41 -14.96 -15.24
N GLU A 116 3.00 -14.03 -16.09
CA GLU A 116 2.84 -12.62 -15.76
C GLU A 116 1.66 -12.37 -14.82
N PHE A 117 0.53 -13.06 -15.03
CA PHE A 117 -0.61 -13.01 -14.10
C PHE A 117 -0.22 -13.53 -12.70
N TRP A 118 0.51 -14.64 -12.63
CA TRP A 118 0.98 -15.21 -11.35
C TRP A 118 1.98 -14.31 -10.64
N HIS A 119 2.88 -13.67 -11.39
CA HIS A 119 3.81 -12.68 -10.82
C HIS A 119 3.07 -11.49 -10.21
N LEU A 120 2.03 -10.98 -10.90
CA LEU A 120 1.22 -9.88 -10.40
C LEU A 120 0.39 -10.29 -9.17
N ASP A 121 -0.21 -11.49 -9.16
CA ASP A 121 -0.92 -12.03 -7.99
C ASP A 121 -0.01 -12.08 -6.75
N ALA A 122 1.19 -12.65 -6.91
CA ALA A 122 2.17 -12.75 -5.83
C ALA A 122 2.64 -11.38 -5.34
N SER A 123 2.78 -10.40 -6.24
CA SER A 123 3.17 -9.03 -5.89
C SER A 123 2.10 -8.32 -5.08
N LEU A 124 0.83 -8.50 -5.46
CA LEU A 124 -0.32 -7.96 -4.73
C LEU A 124 -0.48 -8.61 -3.35
N ASP A 125 -0.38 -9.94 -3.26
CA ASP A 125 -0.43 -10.68 -1.99
C ASP A 125 0.68 -10.22 -1.04
N LYS A 126 1.90 -10.09 -1.54
CA LYS A 126 3.03 -9.57 -0.76
C LYS A 126 2.78 -8.13 -0.29
N LEU A 127 2.28 -7.27 -1.17
CA LEU A 127 1.97 -5.88 -0.83
C LEU A 127 0.91 -5.77 0.27
N GLU A 128 -0.18 -6.53 0.17
CA GLU A 128 -1.22 -6.59 1.20
C GLU A 128 -0.65 -7.05 2.55
N ASN A 129 0.15 -8.13 2.53
CA ASN A 129 0.80 -8.65 3.73
C ASN A 129 1.72 -7.62 4.39
N ASP A 130 2.52 -6.92 3.59
CA ASP A 130 3.43 -5.88 4.07
C ASP A 130 2.66 -4.68 4.65
N ILE A 131 1.58 -4.24 3.99
CA ILE A 131 0.69 -3.17 4.50
C ILE A 131 0.13 -3.56 5.87
N ARG A 132 -0.46 -4.76 5.96
CA ARG A 132 -1.04 -5.27 7.22
C ARG A 132 -0.01 -5.37 8.33
N ALA A 133 1.17 -5.93 8.03
CA ALA A 133 2.24 -6.07 9.00
C ALA A 133 2.74 -4.71 9.51
N ALA A 134 2.96 -3.74 8.61
CA ALA A 134 3.42 -2.41 8.97
C ALA A 134 2.39 -1.66 9.85
N VAL A 135 1.11 -1.70 9.47
CA VAL A 135 0.04 -1.06 10.24
C VAL A 135 -0.11 -1.68 11.62
N LEU A 136 -0.08 -3.02 11.72
CA LEU A 136 -0.16 -3.71 13.02
C LEU A 136 1.06 -3.41 13.90
N ALA A 137 2.27 -3.47 13.35
CA ALA A 137 3.50 -3.20 14.09
C ALA A 137 3.50 -1.79 14.67
N HIS A 138 3.11 -0.80 13.86
CA HIS A 138 3.08 0.59 14.31
C HIS A 138 1.97 0.84 15.35
N LYS A 139 0.78 0.26 15.16
CA LYS A 139 -0.30 0.32 16.15
C LYS A 139 0.11 -0.26 17.50
N HIS A 140 0.83 -1.39 17.49
CA HIS A 140 1.37 -1.98 18.72
C HIS A 140 2.43 -1.09 19.38
N SER A 141 3.32 -0.48 18.60
CA SER A 141 4.31 0.48 19.12
C SER A 141 3.63 1.66 19.82
N LEU A 142 2.66 2.30 19.16
CA LEU A 142 1.91 3.42 19.73
C LEU A 142 1.12 3.02 20.97
N SER A 143 0.50 1.84 20.98
CA SER A 143 -0.23 1.34 22.15
C SER A 143 0.71 1.18 23.36
N ASN A 144 1.91 0.62 23.14
CA ASN A 144 2.92 0.50 24.20
C ASN A 144 3.42 1.87 24.68
N GLU A 145 3.58 2.85 23.79
CA GLU A 145 3.96 4.22 24.16
C GLU A 145 2.89 4.89 25.02
N VAL A 146 1.62 4.74 24.66
CA VAL A 146 0.48 5.22 25.43
C VAL A 146 0.44 4.56 26.82
N GLU A 147 0.57 3.23 26.89
CA GLU A 147 0.57 2.48 28.15
C GLU A 147 1.76 2.88 29.05
N ASN A 148 2.96 3.01 28.48
CA ASN A 148 4.15 3.44 29.20
C ASN A 148 3.99 4.85 29.76
N ALA A 149 3.47 5.79 28.95
CA ALA A 149 3.24 7.15 29.40
C ALA A 149 2.14 7.23 30.46
N ALA A 150 1.04 6.49 30.28
CA ALA A 150 -0.04 6.38 31.26
C ALA A 150 0.43 5.78 32.60
N GLY A 151 1.39 4.87 32.59
CA GLY A 151 2.01 4.32 33.81
C GLY A 151 3.00 5.28 34.49
N ARG A 152 3.79 6.04 33.71
CA ARG A 152 4.86 6.90 34.23
C ARG A 152 4.36 8.26 34.73
N ILE A 153 3.38 8.87 34.05
CA ILE A 153 2.87 10.21 34.41
C ILE A 153 2.37 10.26 35.87
N PRO A 154 1.51 9.33 36.36
CA PRO A 154 1.04 9.37 37.75
C PRO A 154 2.16 9.19 38.78
N SER A 155 3.21 8.43 38.43
CA SER A 155 4.38 8.27 39.30
C SER A 155 5.15 9.58 39.44
N LEU A 156 5.38 10.27 38.32
CA LEU A 156 6.06 11.57 38.31
C LEU A 156 5.23 12.66 38.98
N GLU A 157 3.91 12.65 38.80
CA GLU A 157 2.99 13.57 39.50
C GLU A 157 3.05 13.37 41.01
N ARG A 158 3.10 12.12 41.49
CA ARG A 158 3.24 11.81 42.91
C ARG A 158 4.61 12.27 43.46
N GLU A 159 5.69 11.99 42.74
CA GLU A 159 7.04 12.42 43.13
C GLU A 159 7.14 13.95 43.20
N LEU A 160 6.52 14.66 42.25
CA LEU A 160 6.45 16.12 42.26
C LEU A 160 5.65 16.66 43.46
N GLU A 161 4.50 16.05 43.78
CA GLU A 161 3.69 16.46 44.94
C GLU A 161 4.44 16.22 46.25
N GLU A 162 5.11 15.08 46.41
CA GLU A 162 5.93 14.77 47.58
C GLU A 162 7.08 15.78 47.78
N LEU A 163 7.78 16.16 46.70
CA LEU A 163 8.84 17.17 46.75
C LEU A 163 8.30 18.57 47.06
N ASN A 164 7.15 18.94 46.50
CA ASN A 164 6.50 20.21 46.78
C ASN A 164 5.96 20.30 48.21
N GLU A 165 5.38 19.21 48.74
CA GLU A 165 4.98 19.12 50.14
C GLU A 165 6.20 19.24 51.06
N LYS A 166 7.31 18.55 50.75
CA LYS A 166 8.57 18.69 51.49
C LYS A 166 9.10 20.12 51.48
N LYS A 167 9.01 20.82 50.33
CA LYS A 167 9.33 22.25 50.19
C LYS A 167 8.48 23.10 51.10
N ARG A 168 7.15 22.88 51.09
CA ARG A 168 6.19 23.61 51.94
C ARG A 168 6.45 23.38 53.42
N GLN A 169 6.68 22.14 53.84
CA GLN A 169 6.96 21.79 55.23
C GLN A 169 8.22 22.49 55.75
N ARG A 170 9.31 22.45 54.98
CA ARG A 170 10.55 23.15 55.36
C ARG A 170 10.39 24.66 55.40
N GLN A 171 9.67 25.25 54.45
CA GLN A 171 9.37 26.70 54.49
C GLN A 171 8.53 27.08 55.72
N CYS A 172 7.58 26.23 56.12
CA CYS A 172 6.84 26.41 57.36
C CYS A 172 7.75 26.28 58.59
N GLU A 173 8.61 25.26 58.66
CA GLU A 173 9.60 25.09 59.75
C GLU A 173 10.57 26.27 59.84
N GLU A 174 11.11 26.73 58.72
CA GLU A 174 11.99 27.90 58.62
C GLU A 174 11.28 29.19 59.05
N SER A 175 10.01 29.35 58.68
CA SER A 175 9.17 30.46 59.13
C SER A 175 8.90 30.38 60.63
N TRP A 176 8.70 29.18 61.19
CA TRP A 176 8.50 28.98 62.63
C TRP A 176 9.78 29.24 63.42
N VAL A 177 10.91 28.72 62.97
CA VAL A 177 12.24 28.94 63.58
C VAL A 177 12.62 30.42 63.49
N GLY A 178 12.42 31.07 62.34
CA GLY A 178 12.66 32.50 62.20
C GLY A 178 11.73 33.36 63.07
N ALA A 179 10.46 32.98 63.21
CA ALA A 179 9.52 33.64 64.13
C ALA A 179 9.89 33.42 65.61
N GLN A 180 10.41 32.24 65.96
CA GLN A 180 10.88 31.91 67.29
C GLN A 180 12.18 32.64 67.63
N ASP A 181 13.15 32.72 66.71
CA ASP A 181 14.36 33.54 66.87
C ASP A 181 14.02 35.02 67.04
N LEU A 182 13.05 35.53 66.28
CA LEU A 182 12.53 36.90 66.46
C LEU A 182 11.85 37.06 67.82
N TRP A 183 11.06 36.07 68.25
CA TRP A 183 10.39 36.08 69.55
C TRP A 183 11.38 35.99 70.71
N ASP A 184 12.46 35.22 70.59
CA ASP A 184 13.50 35.11 71.62
C ASP A 184 14.37 36.37 71.66
N SER A 185 14.63 36.98 70.50
CA SER A 185 15.41 38.22 70.37
C SER A 185 14.64 39.47 70.84
N TYR A 186 13.32 39.55 70.61
CA TYR A 186 12.47 40.65 71.10
C TYR A 186 11.81 40.38 72.47
N GLY A 187 11.48 39.12 72.76
CA GLY A 187 10.83 38.69 74.01
C GLY A 187 11.76 38.78 75.23
N SER A 188 13.07 38.65 75.03
CA SER A 188 14.07 38.94 76.07
C SER A 188 14.11 40.43 76.47
N HIS A 189 13.61 41.33 75.61
CA HIS A 189 13.57 42.78 75.87
C HIS A 189 12.20 43.33 76.29
N MET A 190 11.13 42.52 76.33
CA MET A 190 9.79 42.99 76.72
C MET A 190 9.42 42.78 78.21
N PHE A 191 10.29 42.19 79.02
CA PHE A 191 10.10 42.11 80.47
C PHE A 191 11.12 42.98 81.24
N LYS A 192 11.05 44.29 81.02
CA LYS A 192 11.35 45.26 82.07
C LYS A 192 10.21 46.28 82.13
N PRO A 193 9.50 46.42 83.26
CA PRO A 193 8.58 47.52 83.42
C PRO A 193 9.40 48.80 83.58
N GLU A 194 8.82 49.92 83.12
CA GLU A 194 9.29 51.30 83.24
C GLU A 194 10.25 51.80 82.16
N SER A 195 9.68 52.30 81.06
CA SER A 195 9.67 53.76 80.82
C SER A 195 8.83 54.09 79.60
N ARG A 196 7.91 55.03 79.83
CA ARG A 196 6.96 55.59 78.88
C ARG A 196 7.70 56.62 78.02
N THR A 197 7.89 56.33 76.74
CA THR A 197 8.20 57.38 75.77
C THR A 197 7.41 57.15 74.49
N GLN A 198 6.39 57.99 74.31
CA GLN A 198 5.64 58.14 73.07
C GLN A 198 6.60 58.55 71.95
N PHE A 199 6.52 57.91 70.78
CA PHE A 199 6.86 58.58 69.53
C PHE A 199 5.79 58.33 68.48
N THR A 200 5.10 59.43 68.19
CA THR A 200 4.10 59.65 67.18
C THR A 200 4.72 59.55 65.79
N ALA A 201 4.07 58.85 64.87
CA ALA A 201 4.43 58.86 63.46
C ALA A 201 4.25 60.26 62.88
N GLN A 202 5.29 60.81 62.26
CA GLN A 202 5.18 61.93 61.32
C GLN A 202 5.99 61.63 60.05
N LEU A 203 5.29 61.63 58.92
CA LEU A 203 5.81 61.78 57.58
C LEU A 203 6.22 63.24 57.34
N THR A 204 7.44 63.50 56.85
CA THR A 204 7.75 64.55 55.86
C THR A 204 9.18 64.47 55.32
N HIS A 205 9.32 64.84 54.04
CA HIS A 205 10.52 64.89 53.21
C HIS A 205 11.56 65.95 53.61
N THR A 206 12.83 65.69 53.22
CA THR A 206 13.89 66.57 52.64
C THR A 206 15.28 66.40 53.31
N GLY A 207 16.34 66.25 52.48
CA GLY A 207 17.74 65.97 52.87
C GLY A 207 18.50 67.17 53.50
N PRO A 208 19.86 67.21 53.56
CA PRO A 208 20.87 66.43 52.83
C PRO A 208 21.93 65.71 53.71
N ALA A 209 22.69 64.80 53.08
CA ALA A 209 23.79 64.03 53.68
C ALA A 209 25.05 64.87 53.99
N PRO A 210 25.91 64.39 54.91
CA PRO A 210 27.30 64.14 54.51
C PRO A 210 27.90 62.82 55.04
N GLN A 211 29.10 62.53 54.53
CA GLN A 211 29.71 61.23 54.25
C GLN A 211 30.52 60.58 55.41
N ILE A 212 30.35 59.26 55.51
CA ILE A 212 31.34 58.16 55.63
C ILE A 212 32.34 58.16 56.81
N ARG A 213 32.19 57.17 57.71
CA ARG A 213 33.25 56.17 57.98
C ARG A 213 32.70 54.90 58.62
N ALA A 214 33.10 53.77 58.05
CA ALA A 214 32.69 52.42 58.39
C ALA A 214 33.06 52.02 59.83
N ARG A 215 32.12 51.37 60.51
CA ARG A 215 32.41 50.30 61.46
C ARG A 215 31.62 49.07 61.04
N LEU A 216 32.41 48.03 60.74
CA LEU A 216 32.01 46.70 60.38
C LEU A 216 31.63 45.95 61.66
N GLU A 217 30.34 45.69 61.87
CA GLU A 217 29.73 44.80 62.88
C GLU A 217 28.24 44.84 62.50
N SER A 218 27.59 43.87 61.85
CA SER A 218 27.76 42.43 61.81
C SER A 218 27.11 41.91 60.51
N PRO A 219 27.60 40.83 59.89
CA PRO A 219 26.90 40.19 58.80
C PRO A 219 25.80 39.32 59.40
N THR A 220 24.63 39.88 59.74
CA THR A 220 23.43 39.05 59.90
C THR A 220 22.92 38.69 58.51
N ARG A 221 23.71 37.89 57.78
CA ARG A 221 23.13 36.91 56.88
C ARG A 221 22.45 35.91 57.82
N LEU A 222 21.17 36.16 58.12
CA LEU A 222 20.27 35.07 58.44
C LEU A 222 20.21 34.19 57.19
N LEU A 223 21.17 33.26 57.09
CA LEU A 223 21.02 32.04 56.33
C LEU A 223 20.02 31.18 57.12
N ILE A 224 18.76 31.60 57.10
CA ILE A 224 17.64 30.69 57.35
C ILE A 224 17.43 29.96 56.02
N GLY A 225 17.63 28.65 56.03
CA GLY A 225 16.93 27.75 55.13
C GLY A 225 17.65 27.34 53.85
N GLY A 226 18.41 26.25 53.94
CA GLY A 226 18.99 25.57 52.79
C GLY A 226 17.93 24.73 52.07
N TRP A 227 17.18 25.35 51.16
CA TRP A 227 16.63 24.60 50.03
C TRP A 227 17.82 24.22 49.13
N ASP A 228 18.05 22.91 48.98
CA ASP A 228 19.17 22.44 48.20
C ASP A 228 18.95 22.79 46.73
N PHE A 229 19.95 23.41 46.08
CA PHE A 229 19.92 23.67 44.65
C PHE A 229 19.67 22.36 43.87
N GLU A 230 20.11 21.22 44.41
CA GLU A 230 19.85 19.90 43.86
C GLU A 230 18.36 19.52 43.88
N GLU A 231 17.62 19.85 44.94
CA GLU A 231 16.17 19.57 45.05
C GLU A 231 15.36 20.47 44.12
N GLU A 232 15.76 21.74 43.94
CA GLU A 232 15.11 22.65 42.98
C GLU A 232 15.36 22.23 41.53
N TYR A 233 16.57 21.76 41.25
CA TYR A 233 16.92 21.18 39.95
C TYR A 233 16.14 19.89 39.67
N HIS A 234 15.94 19.04 40.70
CA HIS A 234 15.17 17.80 40.58
C HIS A 234 13.69 18.07 40.27
N ILE A 235 13.07 19.04 40.96
CA ILE A 235 11.70 19.49 40.64
C ILE A 235 11.61 19.98 39.18
N ALA A 236 12.50 20.87 38.76
CA ALA A 236 12.50 21.39 37.40
C ALA A 236 12.67 20.28 36.34
N ARG A 237 13.51 19.27 36.63
CA ARG A 237 13.68 18.09 35.77
C ARG A 237 12.41 17.26 35.65
N ILE A 238 11.73 16.98 36.77
CA ILE A 238 10.46 16.23 36.78
C ILE A 238 9.38 17.00 36.01
N GLU A 239 9.30 18.32 36.17
CA GLU A 239 8.33 19.14 35.44
C GLU A 239 8.55 19.11 33.93
N VAL A 240 9.81 19.12 33.47
CA VAL A 240 10.16 18.95 32.05
C VAL A 240 9.79 17.55 31.56
N GLU A 241 10.15 16.49 32.30
CA GLU A 241 9.82 15.10 31.95
C GLU A 241 8.29 14.91 31.86
N LEU A 242 7.52 15.46 32.81
CA LEU A 242 6.06 15.43 32.78
C LEU A 242 5.48 16.14 31.56
N ARG A 243 6.01 17.31 31.21
CA ARG A 243 5.55 18.06 30.03
C ARG A 243 5.79 17.26 28.75
N ASP A 244 6.99 16.71 28.59
CA ASP A 244 7.38 15.94 27.42
C ASP A 244 6.58 14.64 27.31
N MET A 245 6.39 13.93 28.43
CA MET A 245 5.60 12.69 28.47
C MET A 245 4.12 12.93 28.18
N ARG A 246 3.53 14.01 28.72
CA ARG A 246 2.15 14.40 28.40
C ARG A 246 1.99 14.81 26.94
N ALA A 247 2.97 15.49 26.36
CA ALA A 247 2.98 15.84 24.95
C ALA A 247 3.04 14.59 24.06
N LYS A 248 3.96 13.66 24.37
CA LYS A 248 4.09 12.36 23.69
C LYS A 248 2.81 11.53 23.79
N LEU A 249 2.20 11.45 24.97
CA LEU A 249 0.94 10.73 25.17
C LEU A 249 -0.16 11.28 24.25
N ARG A 250 -0.38 12.60 24.26
CA ARG A 250 -1.40 13.23 23.40
C ARG A 250 -1.14 12.99 21.91
N GLN A 251 0.13 13.06 21.51
CA GLN A 251 0.53 12.77 20.13
C GLN A 251 0.24 11.31 19.78
N ALA A 252 0.68 10.35 20.61
CA ALA A 252 0.47 8.93 20.38
C ALA A 252 -1.03 8.55 20.39
N GLU A 253 -1.85 9.17 21.25
CA GLU A 253 -3.31 8.99 21.25
C GLU A 253 -3.95 9.54 19.95
N SER A 254 -3.50 10.70 19.47
CA SER A 254 -3.94 11.28 18.21
C SER A 254 -3.58 10.38 17.02
N GLU A 255 -2.33 9.94 16.94
CA GLU A 255 -1.86 9.02 15.90
C GLU A 255 -2.62 7.69 15.95
N LEU A 256 -2.85 7.13 17.14
CA LEU A 256 -3.62 5.90 17.30
C LEU A 256 -5.08 6.04 16.85
N GLN A 257 -5.67 7.23 16.98
CA GLN A 257 -6.99 7.53 16.44
C GLN A 257 -6.99 7.62 14.91
N GLU A 258 -5.96 8.24 14.30
CA GLU A 258 -5.77 8.22 12.84
C GLU A 258 -5.60 6.79 12.31
N TYR A 259 -4.84 5.95 13.01
CA TYR A 259 -4.68 4.54 12.67
C TYR A 259 -5.97 3.73 12.72
N LYS A 260 -6.89 4.04 13.64
CA LYS A 260 -8.24 3.43 13.65
C LYS A 260 -9.09 3.85 12.46
N SER A 261 -8.79 4.99 11.84
CA SER A 261 -9.49 5.47 10.65
C SER A 261 -8.94 4.88 9.34
N LEU A 262 -7.77 4.21 9.38
CA LEU A 262 -7.23 3.50 8.23
C LEU A 262 -8.13 2.33 7.84
N ASN A 263 -8.65 2.35 6.62
CA ASN A 263 -9.49 1.30 6.08
C ASN A 263 -8.66 0.16 5.48
N VAL A 264 -7.88 -0.52 6.32
CA VAL A 264 -7.02 -1.65 5.89
C VAL A 264 -7.87 -2.82 5.39
N ASP A 265 -9.04 -3.04 5.98
CA ASP A 265 -9.97 -4.08 5.52
C ASP A 265 -10.45 -3.81 4.09
N GLN A 266 -10.73 -2.55 3.72
CA GLN A 266 -11.05 -2.21 2.32
C GLN A 266 -9.90 -2.56 1.38
N VAL A 267 -8.64 -2.29 1.76
CA VAL A 267 -7.48 -2.61 0.91
C VAL A 267 -7.29 -4.12 0.77
N ARG A 268 -7.52 -4.89 1.85
CA ARG A 268 -7.53 -6.35 1.80
C ARG A 268 -8.62 -6.87 0.88
N ASP A 269 -9.87 -6.46 1.12
CA ASP A 269 -11.02 -6.95 0.36
C ASP A 269 -10.90 -6.59 -1.13
N ALA A 270 -10.36 -5.40 -1.44
CA ALA A 270 -10.03 -5.00 -2.79
C ALA A 270 -8.91 -5.85 -3.41
N THR A 271 -7.85 -6.14 -2.66
CA THR A 271 -6.78 -7.03 -3.13
C THR A 271 -7.31 -8.43 -3.42
N ASP A 272 -8.12 -9.00 -2.53
CA ASP A 272 -8.77 -10.30 -2.71
C ASP A 272 -9.70 -10.33 -3.94
N GLU A 273 -10.44 -9.25 -4.20
CA GLU A 273 -11.24 -9.11 -5.42
C GLU A 273 -10.36 -9.05 -6.68
N ILE A 274 -9.31 -8.23 -6.67
CA ILE A 274 -8.37 -8.10 -7.78
C ILE A 274 -7.73 -9.45 -8.09
N ARG A 275 -7.22 -10.15 -7.07
CA ARG A 275 -6.59 -11.46 -7.22
C ARG A 275 -7.53 -12.52 -7.80
N ARG A 276 -8.76 -12.60 -7.30
CA ARG A 276 -9.79 -13.49 -7.87
C ARG A 276 -10.05 -13.18 -9.34
N ASN A 277 -10.16 -11.90 -9.69
CA ASN A 277 -10.40 -11.47 -11.06
C ASN A 277 -9.17 -11.72 -11.96
N LEU A 278 -7.94 -11.58 -11.45
CA LEU A 278 -6.71 -11.94 -12.17
C LEU A 278 -6.68 -13.44 -12.49
N GLY A 279 -7.02 -14.29 -11.51
CA GLY A 279 -7.15 -15.73 -11.73
C GLY A 279 -8.20 -16.06 -12.79
N ALA A 280 -9.39 -15.46 -12.68
CA ALA A 280 -10.46 -15.65 -13.67
C ALA A 280 -10.07 -15.19 -15.08
N GLN A 281 -9.37 -14.05 -15.19
CA GLN A 281 -8.88 -13.55 -16.47
C GLN A 281 -7.83 -14.50 -17.07
N CYS A 282 -6.86 -14.95 -16.27
CA CYS A 282 -5.82 -15.87 -16.68
C CYS A 282 -6.40 -17.19 -17.22
N GLU A 283 -7.28 -17.83 -16.44
CA GLU A 283 -7.92 -19.10 -16.83
C GLU A 283 -8.75 -18.95 -18.11
N LEU A 284 -9.53 -17.87 -18.21
CA LEU A 284 -10.39 -17.64 -19.36
C LEU A 284 -9.56 -17.34 -20.62
N GLN A 285 -8.48 -16.59 -20.48
CA GLN A 285 -7.54 -16.25 -21.54
C GLN A 285 -6.87 -17.51 -22.08
N GLU A 286 -6.28 -18.32 -21.19
CA GLU A 286 -5.67 -19.60 -21.55
C GLU A 286 -6.70 -20.51 -22.26
N ALA A 287 -7.89 -20.67 -21.69
CA ALA A 287 -8.93 -21.53 -22.25
C ALA A 287 -9.35 -21.11 -23.66
N ILE A 288 -9.53 -19.81 -23.90
CA ILE A 288 -9.93 -19.28 -25.21
C ILE A 288 -8.80 -19.46 -26.23
N PHE A 289 -7.62 -18.93 -25.95
CA PHE A 289 -6.52 -18.92 -26.91
C PHE A 289 -5.99 -20.32 -27.19
N SER A 290 -5.82 -21.16 -26.16
CA SER A 290 -5.37 -22.55 -26.32
C SER A 290 -6.37 -23.37 -27.15
N ALA A 291 -7.68 -23.22 -26.90
CA ALA A 291 -8.69 -23.95 -27.66
C ALA A 291 -8.73 -23.53 -29.14
N VAL A 292 -8.66 -22.23 -29.43
CA VAL A 292 -8.68 -21.73 -30.81
C VAL A 292 -7.38 -22.10 -31.53
N LYS A 293 -6.22 -21.96 -30.87
CA LYS A 293 -4.91 -22.37 -31.41
C LYS A 293 -4.89 -23.87 -31.72
N THR A 294 -5.35 -24.71 -30.80
CA THR A 294 -5.43 -26.17 -31.00
C THR A 294 -6.35 -26.52 -32.16
N LYS A 295 -7.49 -25.84 -32.30
CA LYS A 295 -8.41 -26.08 -33.42
C LYS A 295 -7.77 -25.71 -34.76
N LEU A 296 -7.08 -24.57 -34.83
CA LEU A 296 -6.38 -24.14 -36.05
C LEU A 296 -5.21 -25.08 -36.39
N MET A 297 -4.44 -25.51 -35.39
CA MET A 297 -3.35 -26.48 -35.58
C MET A 297 -3.86 -27.82 -36.13
N ASN A 298 -4.98 -28.31 -35.61
CA ASN A 298 -5.56 -29.58 -36.07
C ASN A 298 -6.12 -29.47 -37.49
N GLU A 299 -6.78 -28.35 -37.80
CA GLU A 299 -7.32 -28.10 -39.13
C GLU A 299 -6.20 -27.96 -40.17
N SER A 300 -5.17 -27.14 -39.88
CA SER A 300 -4.03 -26.95 -40.78
C SER A 300 -3.22 -28.23 -40.98
N LYS A 301 -3.00 -29.02 -39.93
CA LYS A 301 -2.35 -30.33 -40.02
C LYS A 301 -3.16 -31.32 -40.85
N SER A 302 -4.49 -31.34 -40.67
CA SER A 302 -5.36 -32.18 -41.50
C SER A 302 -5.35 -31.74 -42.96
N TYR A 303 -5.22 -30.44 -43.24
CA TYR A 303 -5.14 -29.94 -44.60
C TYR A 303 -3.83 -30.34 -45.26
N LEU A 304 -2.71 -30.05 -44.59
CA LEU A 304 -1.37 -30.40 -45.03
C LEU A 304 -1.26 -31.88 -45.36
N LYS A 305 -1.77 -32.75 -44.48
CA LYS A 305 -1.79 -34.19 -44.71
C LYS A 305 -2.59 -34.56 -45.97
N ALA A 306 -3.77 -33.97 -46.17
CA ALA A 306 -4.58 -34.27 -47.35
C ALA A 306 -3.90 -33.82 -48.66
N LEU A 307 -3.19 -32.69 -48.65
CA LEU A 307 -2.38 -32.23 -49.79
C LEU A 307 -1.24 -33.21 -50.08
N GLN A 308 -0.47 -33.59 -49.06
CA GLN A 308 0.63 -34.55 -49.18
C GLN A 308 0.15 -35.93 -49.66
N ASP A 309 -0.94 -36.45 -49.11
CA ASP A 309 -1.52 -37.73 -49.50
C ASP A 309 -2.00 -37.69 -50.96
N SER A 310 -2.61 -36.58 -51.40
CA SER A 310 -3.09 -36.43 -52.78
C SER A 310 -1.98 -36.29 -53.82
N ARG A 311 -0.81 -35.81 -53.40
CA ARG A 311 0.39 -35.77 -54.23
C ARG A 311 0.95 -37.18 -54.47
N VAL A 312 0.87 -38.05 -53.47
CA VAL A 312 1.40 -39.43 -53.54
C VAL A 312 0.39 -40.39 -54.18
N ASP A 313 -0.90 -40.25 -53.85
CA ASP A 313 -1.99 -41.09 -54.33
C ASP A 313 -2.91 -40.34 -55.30
N LEU A 314 -2.63 -40.48 -56.59
CA LEU A 314 -3.43 -39.90 -57.67
C LEU A 314 -4.74 -40.68 -57.94
N SER A 315 -5.07 -41.70 -57.14
CA SER A 315 -6.29 -42.49 -57.32
C SER A 315 -7.57 -41.67 -57.09
N PRO A 316 -8.73 -42.16 -57.57
CA PRO A 316 -10.03 -41.54 -57.27
C PRO A 316 -10.34 -41.45 -55.77
N ALA A 317 -9.69 -42.25 -54.93
CA ALA A 317 -9.83 -42.18 -53.47
C ALA A 317 -9.00 -41.03 -52.89
N GLY A 318 -7.72 -40.91 -53.27
CA GLY A 318 -6.85 -39.80 -52.89
C GLY A 318 -7.39 -38.43 -53.34
N GLN A 319 -7.87 -38.32 -54.58
CA GLN A 319 -8.51 -37.10 -55.07
C GLN A 319 -9.79 -36.74 -54.31
N ARG A 320 -10.60 -37.73 -53.89
CA ARG A 320 -11.77 -37.51 -53.05
C ARG A 320 -11.37 -37.02 -51.65
N ALA A 321 -10.33 -37.59 -51.06
CA ALA A 321 -9.81 -37.16 -49.76
C ALA A 321 -9.37 -35.69 -49.79
N TYR A 322 -8.65 -35.29 -50.85
CA TYR A 322 -8.27 -33.88 -51.08
C TYR A 322 -9.48 -32.96 -51.21
N ARG A 323 -10.43 -33.27 -52.10
CA ARG A 323 -11.65 -32.46 -52.27
C ARG A 323 -12.44 -32.34 -50.97
N ASN A 324 -12.54 -33.41 -50.18
CA ASN A 324 -13.20 -33.38 -48.88
C ASN A 324 -12.45 -32.54 -47.84
N ALA A 325 -11.11 -32.52 -47.87
CA ALA A 325 -10.33 -31.63 -47.02
C ALA A 325 -10.53 -30.17 -47.43
N LYS A 326 -10.42 -29.86 -48.72
CA LYS A 326 -10.66 -28.53 -49.28
C LYS A 326 -12.08 -28.01 -48.96
N HIS A 327 -13.10 -28.85 -49.14
CA HIS A 327 -14.48 -28.49 -48.77
C HIS A 327 -14.64 -28.18 -47.28
N ARG A 328 -14.01 -28.97 -46.39
CA ARG A 328 -14.07 -28.72 -44.95
C ARG A 328 -13.48 -27.36 -44.59
N ILE A 329 -12.38 -27.00 -45.23
CA ILE A 329 -11.69 -25.72 -45.01
C ILE A 329 -12.51 -24.54 -45.53
N ILE A 330 -13.03 -24.65 -46.76
CA ILE A 330 -13.95 -23.63 -47.31
C ILE A 330 -15.19 -23.47 -46.42
N SER A 331 -15.69 -24.56 -45.83
CA SER A 331 -16.83 -24.48 -44.92
C SER A 331 -16.50 -23.82 -43.57
N SER A 332 -15.23 -23.82 -43.15
CA SER A 332 -14.77 -23.21 -41.90
C SER A 332 -14.23 -21.78 -42.08
N SER A 333 -13.91 -21.35 -43.31
CA SER A 333 -13.23 -20.07 -43.61
C SER A 333 -13.94 -18.86 -43.01
N LYS A 334 -15.23 -18.70 -43.28
CA LYS A 334 -16.06 -17.62 -42.70
C LYS A 334 -16.05 -17.63 -41.16
N GLY A 335 -16.02 -18.82 -40.57
CA GLY A 335 -15.92 -18.98 -39.12
C GLY A 335 -14.55 -18.57 -38.57
N TRP A 336 -13.49 -18.65 -39.36
CA TRP A 336 -12.14 -18.18 -39.02
C TRP A 336 -12.01 -16.67 -39.22
N GLU A 337 -12.51 -16.12 -40.32
CA GLU A 337 -12.60 -14.67 -40.56
C GLU A 337 -13.29 -13.97 -39.40
N GLN A 338 -14.44 -14.49 -38.95
CA GLN A 338 -15.16 -13.90 -37.82
C GLN A 338 -14.36 -13.98 -36.51
N LYS A 339 -13.60 -15.06 -36.27
CA LYS A 339 -12.73 -15.14 -35.07
C LYS A 339 -11.58 -14.16 -35.16
N ALA A 340 -10.96 -14.01 -36.34
CA ALA A 340 -9.89 -13.05 -36.58
C ALA A 340 -10.38 -11.60 -36.36
N ALA A 341 -11.60 -11.29 -36.81
CA ALA A 341 -12.26 -10.01 -36.53
C ALA A 341 -12.49 -9.81 -35.03
N VAL A 342 -13.09 -10.78 -34.32
CA VAL A 342 -13.33 -10.69 -32.88
C VAL A 342 -12.02 -10.47 -32.09
N LEU A 343 -10.92 -11.12 -32.46
CA LEU A 343 -9.61 -10.90 -31.82
C LEU A 343 -9.10 -9.46 -31.93
N VAL A 344 -9.41 -8.77 -33.03
CA VAL A 344 -8.94 -7.39 -33.27
C VAL A 344 -9.98 -6.39 -32.77
N ASP A 345 -11.21 -6.51 -33.27
CA ASP A 345 -12.26 -5.52 -33.09
C ASP A 345 -12.86 -5.54 -31.69
N GLU A 346 -13.00 -6.73 -31.11
CA GLU A 346 -13.64 -6.89 -29.81
C GLU A 346 -12.61 -7.06 -28.70
N TYR A 347 -11.54 -7.84 -28.89
CA TYR A 347 -10.52 -7.99 -27.87
C TYR A 347 -9.48 -6.86 -27.91
N ALA A 348 -8.61 -6.81 -28.92
CA ALA A 348 -7.46 -5.91 -28.96
C ALA A 348 -7.85 -4.42 -28.82
N LYS A 349 -8.87 -3.95 -29.55
CA LYS A 349 -9.30 -2.55 -29.47
C LYS A 349 -9.84 -2.14 -28.10
N LYS A 350 -10.46 -3.06 -27.35
CA LYS A 350 -11.04 -2.79 -26.02
C LYS A 350 -10.02 -2.91 -24.88
N GLN A 351 -8.80 -3.35 -25.18
CA GLN A 351 -7.68 -3.33 -24.24
C GLN A 351 -7.02 -1.95 -24.13
N LYS A 352 -7.43 -0.96 -24.92
CA LYS A 352 -7.03 0.45 -24.76
C LYS A 352 -8.01 1.16 -23.84
#